data_AF-A0A3P8VXX2-F1
#
_entry.id   AF-A0A3P8VXX2-F1
#
_cell.length_a   1.000
_cell.length_b   1.000
_cell.length_c   1.000
_cell.angle_alpha   90.00
_cell.angle_beta   90.00
_cell.angle_gamma   90.00
#
_symmetry.space_group_name_H-M   'P 1'
#
loop_
_entity.id
_entity.type
_entity.pdbx_description
1 polymer ?
#
loop_
_entity_poly.entity_id
_entity_poly.type
_entity_poly.pdbx_seq_one_letter_code
_entity_poly.pdbx_strand_id
1 'polypeptide(L)'
;MELLFFLVQYYAHLPEEEKLRKLSECSRHRFRYIPPSTPENFWEVGFPSTQTCIERGYIREEKNPQLRSRRRQPFNALFSPKEDRHLEDG
;
A
#
# COMPACT_ATOMS: atom_id res chain seq x y z
N MET A 1 -22.97 -13.32 12.92
CA MET A 1 -23.62 -13.43 14.24
C MET A 1 -22.63 -13.58 15.38
N GLU A 2 -21.48 -14.25 15.19
CA GLU A 2 -20.52 -14.54 16.28
C GLU A 2 -19.79 -13.32 16.86
N LEU A 3 -19.39 -12.35 16.02
CA LEU A 3 -18.70 -11.14 16.50
C LEU A 3 -19.57 -10.24 17.40
N LEU A 4 -20.88 -10.18 17.12
CA LEU A 4 -21.79 -9.39 17.94
C LEU A 4 -21.94 -10.03 19.34
N PHE A 5 -22.03 -11.36 19.38
CA PHE A 5 -22.08 -12.11 20.63
C PHE A 5 -20.80 -11.93 21.45
N PHE A 6 -19.63 -12.00 20.80
CA PHE A 6 -18.35 -11.76 21.46
C PHE A 6 -18.25 -10.34 22.03
N LEU A 7 -18.65 -9.32 21.28
CA LEU A 7 -18.62 -7.93 21.75
C LEU A 7 -19.61 -7.68 22.90
N VAL A 8 -20.78 -8.30 22.88
CA VAL A 8 -21.75 -8.22 23.98
C VAL A 8 -21.17 -8.85 25.25
N GLN A 9 -20.53 -10.02 25.15
CA GLN A 9 -19.90 -10.68 26.29
C GLN A 9 -18.68 -9.89 26.82
N TYR A 10 -17.88 -9.32 25.92
CA TYR A 10 -16.70 -8.53 26.28
C TYR A 10 -17.06 -7.27 27.11
N TYR A 11 -18.18 -6.62 26.79
CA TYR A 11 -18.66 -5.44 27.52
C TYR A 11 -19.67 -5.74 28.63
N ALA A 12 -19.83 -6.99 29.07
CA ALA A 12 -20.82 -7.38 30.07
C ALA A 12 -20.63 -6.72 31.46
N HIS A 13 -19.46 -6.17 31.74
CA HIS A 13 -19.12 -5.49 32.99
C HIS A 13 -19.52 -4.01 33.02
N LEU A 14 -19.94 -3.44 31.89
CA LEU A 14 -20.34 -2.04 31.78
C LEU A 14 -21.85 -1.88 32.00
N PRO A 15 -22.30 -0.71 32.50
CA PRO A 15 -23.72 -0.38 32.55
C PRO A 15 -24.33 -0.34 31.14
N GLU A 16 -25.64 -0.61 31.04
CA GLU A 16 -26.33 -0.82 29.77
C GLU A 16 -26.15 0.33 28.78
N GLU A 17 -26.23 1.58 29.28
CA GLU A 17 -26.08 2.78 28.46
C GLU A 17 -24.67 2.88 27.82
N GLU A 18 -23.62 2.65 28.61
CA GLU A 18 -22.25 2.68 28.11
C GLU A 18 -21.95 1.51 27.17
N LYS A 19 -22.50 0.32 27.47
CA LYS A 19 -22.39 -0.87 26.63
C LYS A 19 -23.00 -0.60 25.25
N LEU A 20 -24.22 -0.05 25.20
CA LEU A 20 -24.90 0.30 23.95
C LEU A 20 -24.09 1.32 23.14
N ARG A 21 -23.58 2.37 23.79
CA ARG A 21 -22.70 3.35 23.12
C ARG A 21 -21.47 2.67 22.52
N LYS A 22 -20.76 1.84 23.29
CA LYS A 22 -19.57 1.11 22.80
C LYS A 22 -19.90 0.16 21.65
N LEU A 23 -20.98 -0.62 21.74
CA LEU A 23 -21.44 -1.49 20.66
C LEU A 23 -21.73 -0.70 19.38
N SER A 24 -22.32 0.49 19.51
CA SER A 24 -22.63 1.37 18.37
C SER A 24 -21.40 2.06 17.74
N GLU A 25 -20.28 2.10 18.45
CA GLU A 25 -19.02 2.73 17.99
C GLU A 25 -17.99 1.69 17.51
N CYS A 26 -18.03 0.49 18.08
CA CYS A 26 -17.11 -0.59 17.81
C CYS A 26 -17.16 -1.04 16.34
N SER A 27 -16.00 -1.43 15.81
CA SER A 27 -15.87 -1.98 14.45
C SER A 27 -16.38 -1.07 13.31
N ARG A 28 -16.48 0.25 13.53
CA ARG A 28 -16.94 1.20 12.50
C ARG A 28 -15.85 1.72 11.57
N HIS A 29 -14.59 1.36 11.77
CA HIS A 29 -13.47 1.88 10.97
C HIS A 29 -13.68 1.65 9.47
N ARG A 30 -13.99 0.41 9.03
CA ARG A 30 -14.24 0.11 7.62
C ARG A 30 -15.50 0.77 7.04
N PHE A 31 -16.50 1.06 7.89
CA PHE A 31 -17.71 1.78 7.48
C PHE A 31 -17.44 3.28 7.31
N ARG A 32 -16.64 3.88 8.21
CA ARG A 32 -16.27 5.31 8.16
C ARG A 32 -15.19 5.60 7.11
N TYR A 33 -14.26 4.66 6.95
CA TYR A 33 -13.14 4.72 6.02
C TYR A 33 -13.29 3.56 5.04
N ILE A 34 -14.24 3.71 4.12
CA ILE A 34 -14.44 2.74 3.05
C ILE A 34 -13.20 2.80 2.17
N PRO A 35 -12.38 1.73 2.10
CA PRO A 35 -11.26 1.73 1.18
C PRO A 35 -11.80 1.88 -0.24
N PRO A 36 -11.10 2.61 -1.12
CA PRO A 36 -11.48 2.64 -2.53
C PRO A 36 -11.51 1.20 -3.05
N SER A 37 -12.43 0.93 -3.97
CA SER A 37 -12.45 -0.37 -4.64
C SER A 37 -11.08 -0.64 -5.25
N THR A 38 -10.67 -1.91 -5.26
CA THR A 38 -9.45 -2.31 -5.96
C THR A 38 -9.57 -1.86 -7.42
N PRO A 39 -8.58 -1.12 -7.95
CA PRO A 39 -8.63 -0.66 -9.33
C PRO A 39 -8.79 -1.82 -10.30
N GLU A 40 -9.37 -1.54 -11.46
CA GLU A 40 -9.50 -2.51 -12.53
C GLU A 40 -8.12 -3.10 -12.87
N ASN A 41 -8.05 -4.41 -13.04
CA ASN A 41 -6.82 -5.15 -13.38
C ASN A 41 -5.73 -5.22 -12.29
N PHE A 42 -5.95 -4.68 -11.08
CA PHE A 42 -4.93 -4.66 -10.03
C PHE A 42 -4.46 -6.05 -9.59
N TRP A 43 -5.35 -7.04 -9.61
CA TRP A 43 -5.07 -8.44 -9.24
C TRP A 43 -4.85 -9.36 -10.44
N GLU A 44 -4.64 -8.82 -11.64
CA GLU A 44 -4.28 -9.65 -12.78
C GLU A 44 -2.91 -10.28 -12.57
N VAL A 45 -2.88 -11.62 -12.63
CA VAL A 45 -1.66 -12.39 -12.42
C VAL A 45 -0.94 -12.51 -13.75
N GLY A 46 -0.22 -11.46 -14.15
CA GLY A 46 0.54 -11.44 -15.39
C GLY A 46 0.83 -10.03 -15.90
N PHE A 47 1.78 -9.91 -16.83
CA PHE A 47 2.00 -8.65 -17.53
C PHE A 47 0.98 -8.51 -18.67
N PRO A 48 0.30 -7.35 -18.79
CA PRO A 48 -0.58 -7.09 -19.93
C PRO A 48 0.22 -7.08 -21.24
N SER A 49 -0.44 -7.49 -22.33
CA SER A 49 0.15 -7.39 -23.66
C SER A 49 0.39 -5.93 -24.04
N THR A 50 1.31 -5.67 -24.97
CA THR A 50 1.55 -4.30 -25.46
C THR A 50 0.26 -3.64 -25.98
N GLN A 51 -0.59 -4.40 -26.67
CA GLN A 51 -1.89 -3.91 -27.15
C GLN A 51 -2.79 -3.48 -25.99
N THR A 52 -2.90 -4.34 -24.96
CA THR A 52 -3.64 -4.05 -23.74
C THR A 52 -3.07 -2.83 -22.99
N CYS A 53 -1.75 -2.65 -22.99
CA CYS A 53 -1.10 -1.48 -22.40
C CYS A 53 -1.46 -0.18 -23.13
N ILE A 54 -1.61 -0.21 -24.45
CA ILE A 54 -2.03 0.95 -25.25
C ILE A 54 -3.50 1.27 -24.96
N GLU A 55 -4.38 0.26 -25.00
CA GLU A 55 -5.81 0.39 -24.72
C GLU A 55 -6.08 0.94 -23.31
N ARG A 56 -5.31 0.48 -22.32
CA ARG A 56 -5.37 0.97 -20.92
C ARG A 56 -4.69 2.33 -20.72
N GLY A 57 -4.02 2.86 -21.75
CA GLY A 57 -3.33 4.15 -21.70
C GLY A 57 -2.00 4.15 -20.93
N TYR A 58 -1.43 2.97 -20.63
CA TYR A 58 -0.08 2.85 -20.04
C TYR A 58 1.01 3.30 -21.02
N ILE A 59 0.77 3.09 -22.32
CA ILE A 59 1.68 3.50 -23.40
C ILE A 59 0.96 4.56 -24.23
N ARG A 60 1.59 5.73 -24.38
CA ARG A 60 1.14 6.77 -25.31
C ARG A 60 1.99 6.70 -26.57
N GLU A 61 1.35 6.67 -27.74
CA GLU A 61 2.07 6.78 -29.01
C GLU A 61 2.47 8.25 -29.23
N GLU A 62 3.73 8.57 -28.96
CA GLU A 62 4.29 9.90 -29.27
C GLU A 62 4.66 9.98 -30.75
N LYS A 63 4.14 11.01 -31.45
CA LYS A 63 4.49 11.30 -32.86
C LYS A 63 5.97 11.62 -33.08
N ASN A 64 6.67 12.11 -32.05
CA ASN A 64 8.10 12.38 -32.07
C ASN A 64 8.73 11.82 -30.79
N PRO A 65 8.98 10.50 -30.73
CA PRO A 65 9.52 9.90 -29.53
C PRO A 65 10.90 10.50 -29.27
N GLN A 66 11.10 11.07 -28.08
CA GLN A 66 12.45 11.46 -27.69
C GLN A 66 13.35 10.23 -27.76
N LEU A 67 14.42 10.31 -28.55
CA LEU A 67 15.45 9.29 -28.60
C LEU A 67 15.96 9.06 -27.18
N ARG A 68 15.57 7.94 -26.56
CA ARG A 68 16.08 7.56 -25.25
C ARG A 68 17.60 7.54 -25.36
N SER A 69 18.28 8.44 -24.64
CA SER A 69 19.72 8.48 -24.64
C SER A 69 20.22 7.18 -24.04
N ARG A 70 20.66 6.25 -24.90
CA ARG A 70 21.26 5.01 -24.44
C ARG A 70 22.58 5.39 -23.79
N ARG A 71 22.72 5.12 -22.49
CA ARG A 71 23.98 5.37 -21.77
C ARG A 71 25.08 4.63 -22.52
N ARG A 72 26.05 5.38 -23.06
CA ARG A 72 27.20 4.79 -23.77
C ARG A 72 28.25 4.26 -22.80
N GLN A 73 28.24 4.76 -21.56
CA GLN A 73 29.19 4.37 -20.52
C GLN A 73 28.50 3.57 -19.41
N PRO A 74 29.19 2.56 -18.84
CA PRO A 74 28.70 1.80 -17.71
C PRO A 74 28.54 2.69 -16.47
N PHE A 75 27.63 2.31 -15.57
CA PHE A 75 27.44 3.02 -14.31
C PHE A 75 28.56 2.65 -13.34
N ASN A 76 29.42 3.61 -13.00
CA ASN A 76 30.40 3.46 -11.93
C ASN A 76 29.74 3.80 -10.60
N ALA A 77 29.39 2.78 -9.81
CA ALA A 77 28.93 2.98 -8.44
C ALA A 77 30.13 3.39 -7.56
N LEU A 78 30.11 4.62 -7.07
CA LEU A 78 31.09 5.10 -6.09
C LEU A 78 30.50 4.86 -4.70
N PHE A 79 30.93 3.78 -4.05
CA PHE A 79 30.58 3.52 -2.67
C PHE A 79 31.43 4.38 -1.73
N SER A 80 30.81 4.99 -0.73
CA SER A 80 31.53 5.65 0.36
C SER A 80 32.31 4.61 1.16
N PRO A 81 33.58 4.85 1.52
CA PRO A 81 34.32 4.01 2.46
C PRO A 81 33.54 3.88 3.77
N LYS A 82 33.57 2.70 4.40
CA LYS A 82 33.06 2.55 5.77
C LYS A 82 33.96 3.34 6.71
N GLU A 83 33.37 4.10 7.62
CA GLU A 83 34.10 4.68 8.75
C GLU A 83 34.53 3.55 9.70
N ASP A 84 35.84 3.29 9.78
CA ASP A 84 36.41 2.45 10.82
C ASP A 84 36.41 3.23 12.13
N ARG A 85 35.38 3.01 12.97
CA ARG A 85 35.36 3.50 14.35
C ARG A 85 36.31 2.66 15.21
N HIS A 86 37.60 2.93 15.12
CA HIS A 86 38.62 2.39 16.02
C HIS A 86 39.57 3.51 16.45
N LEU A 87 39.20 4.20 17.54
CA LEU A 87 39.96 5.09 18.45
C LEU A 87 38.88 5.98 19.11
N GLU A 88 38.65 6.05 20.42
CA GLU A 88 39.50 5.97 21.61
C GLU A 88 38.56 5.57 22.77
N ASP A 89 38.85 4.48 23.50
CA ASP A 89 38.45 4.35 24.90
C ASP A 89 39.76 4.25 25.68
N GLY A 90 40.20 5.41 26.19
CA GLY A 90 41.26 5.53 27.19
C GLY A 90 40.72 5.33 28.61
#